data_AF-A0A935TC87-F1
#
_entry.id   AF-A0A935TC87-F1
#
_cell.length_a   1.000
_cell.length_b   1.000
_cell.length_c   1.000
_cell.angle_alpha   90.00
_cell.angle_beta   90.00
_cell.angle_gamma   90.00
#
_symmetry.space_group_name_H-M   'P 1'
#
loop_
_entity.id
_entity.type
_entity.pdbx_description
1 polymer ?
#
loop_
_entity_poly.entity_id
_entity_poly.type
_entity_poly.pdbx_seq_one_letter_code
_entity_poly.pdbx_strand_id
1 'polypeptide(L)'
;MRSDNDPNRQDEGRLSFYEPMFAVAGWGIEANAQFQISFKLRLYEPADKTSRRFFDNLYFSYTQSAFWDLTADSKPFIDTNYIPGFFYYIPNTDWRVGGNAVGIAAGYEHESNGKDGVDSRSIDTLFVRPYFTFGDTSEFYWTFSPKLYVTWKEREPRYPEVPRLR
;
A
#
# COMPACT_ATOMS: atom_id res chain seq x y z
N MET A 1 -0.53 -5.88 26.48
CA MET A 1 -1.25 -6.68 25.48
C MET A 1 -2.20 -5.72 24.77
N ARG A 2 -2.20 -5.65 23.42
CA ARG A 2 -3.23 -4.87 22.72
C ARG A 2 -4.57 -5.59 22.89
N SER A 3 -5.66 -4.83 22.99
CA SER A 3 -7.02 -5.38 23.16
C SER A 3 -7.36 -6.30 22.00
N ASP A 4 -8.11 -7.37 22.25
CA ASP A 4 -8.60 -8.29 21.20
C ASP A 4 -9.40 -7.58 20.10
N ASN A 5 -9.84 -6.35 20.37
CA ASN A 5 -10.58 -5.49 19.46
C ASN A 5 -9.67 -4.45 18.74
N ASP A 6 -8.38 -4.73 18.48
CA ASP A 6 -7.54 -3.81 17.67
C ASP A 6 -7.96 -3.92 16.18
N PRO A 7 -8.49 -2.85 15.54
CA PRO A 7 -8.88 -2.89 14.12
C PRO A 7 -7.69 -3.15 13.20
N ASN A 8 -6.47 -2.90 13.70
CA ASN A 8 -5.23 -3.14 12.98
C ASN A 8 -4.63 -4.52 13.30
N ARG A 9 -5.41 -5.49 13.78
CA ARG A 9 -4.93 -6.86 14.09
C ARG A 9 -4.23 -7.53 12.89
N GLN A 10 -4.63 -7.16 11.67
CA GLN A 10 -3.98 -7.63 10.44
C GLN A 10 -2.49 -7.25 10.35
N ASP A 11 -2.04 -6.32 11.18
CA ASP A 11 -0.68 -5.79 11.26
C ASP A 11 0.18 -6.46 12.34
N GLU A 12 -0.33 -7.50 13.02
CA GLU A 12 0.36 -8.12 14.17
C GLU A 12 1.54 -9.00 13.79
N GLY A 13 1.55 -9.51 12.57
CA GLY A 13 2.63 -10.33 12.01
C GLY A 13 3.78 -9.46 11.53
N ARG A 14 5.02 -9.95 11.72
CA ARG A 14 6.22 -9.32 11.15
C ARG A 14 6.07 -9.11 9.64
N LEU A 15 5.48 -10.09 8.96
CA LEU A 15 4.98 -9.97 7.59
C LEU A 15 3.44 -9.87 7.67
N SER A 16 2.87 -8.85 7.04
CA SER A 16 1.42 -8.59 7.02
C SER A 16 0.99 -7.98 5.68
N PHE A 17 -0.32 -7.97 5.42
CA PHE A 17 -0.89 -7.29 4.25
C PHE A 17 -0.69 -5.77 4.34
N TYR A 18 -0.57 -5.10 3.19
CA TYR A 18 -0.38 -3.64 3.14
C TYR A 18 -1.49 -2.93 2.35
N GLU A 19 -1.50 -3.07 1.03
CA GLU A 19 -2.61 -2.67 0.17
C GLU A 19 -3.49 -3.88 -0.19
N PRO A 20 -4.71 -3.69 -0.73
CA PRO A 20 -5.56 -4.80 -1.13
C PRO A 20 -4.86 -5.74 -2.10
N MET A 21 -4.93 -7.04 -1.81
CA MET A 21 -4.50 -8.08 -2.74
C MET A 21 -5.71 -8.60 -3.49
N PHE A 22 -5.62 -8.63 -4.81
CA PHE A 22 -6.71 -9.09 -5.65
C PHE A 22 -6.18 -9.69 -6.95
N ALA A 23 -7.03 -10.50 -7.58
CA ALA A 23 -6.90 -10.89 -8.96
C ALA A 23 -8.31 -10.85 -9.57
N VAL A 24 -8.46 -10.11 -10.66
CA VAL A 24 -9.73 -9.95 -11.38
C VAL A 24 -9.49 -10.22 -12.85
N ALA A 25 -10.43 -10.90 -13.50
CA ALA A 25 -10.37 -11.18 -14.93
C ALA A 25 -11.72 -10.85 -15.56
N GLY A 26 -11.68 -10.10 -16.66
CA GLY A 26 -12.80 -9.90 -17.56
C GLY A 26 -12.86 -10.99 -18.63
N TRP A 27 -14.07 -11.26 -19.12
CA TRP A 27 -14.32 -12.22 -20.21
C TRP A 27 -14.79 -11.49 -21.47
N GLY A 28 -14.72 -12.16 -22.63
CA GLY A 28 -15.21 -11.65 -23.90
C GLY A 28 -14.10 -11.42 -24.93
N ILE A 29 -14.42 -10.65 -25.98
CA ILE A 29 -13.50 -10.36 -27.09
C ILE A 29 -12.34 -9.42 -26.72
N GLU A 30 -12.41 -8.80 -25.53
CA GLU A 30 -11.39 -7.92 -24.94
C GLU A 30 -11.02 -8.42 -23.53
N ALA A 31 -10.88 -9.74 -23.38
CA ALA A 31 -10.53 -10.35 -22.10
C ALA A 31 -9.18 -9.83 -21.57
N ASN A 32 -9.20 -9.28 -20.37
CA ASN A 32 -8.04 -8.77 -19.66
C ASN A 32 -8.05 -9.28 -18.22
N ALA A 33 -6.88 -9.37 -17.60
CA ALA A 33 -6.77 -9.62 -16.18
C ALA A 33 -5.91 -8.55 -15.49
N GLN A 34 -6.23 -8.28 -14.24
CA GLN A 34 -5.41 -7.45 -13.37
C GLN A 34 -5.20 -8.19 -12.05
N PHE A 35 -3.98 -8.14 -11.55
CA PHE A 35 -3.71 -8.58 -10.19
C PHE A 35 -2.86 -7.56 -9.45
N GLN A 36 -2.99 -7.60 -8.12
CA GLN A 36 -2.14 -6.87 -7.20
C GLN A 36 -1.73 -7.79 -6.05
N ILE A 37 -0.43 -7.80 -5.77
CA ILE A 37 0.12 -8.37 -4.55
C ILE A 37 0.69 -7.24 -3.71
N SER A 38 0.49 -7.29 -2.39
CA SER A 38 0.97 -6.24 -1.51
C SER A 38 1.19 -6.73 -0.09
N PHE A 39 2.38 -6.47 0.43
CA PHE A 39 2.74 -6.81 1.80
C PHE A 39 3.63 -5.73 2.42
N LYS A 40 3.67 -5.74 3.74
CA LYS A 40 4.63 -4.99 4.54
C LYS A 40 5.38 -5.92 5.47
N LEU A 41 6.65 -5.60 5.67
CA LEU A 41 7.56 -6.28 6.58
C LEU A 41 8.00 -5.29 7.68
N ARG A 42 7.70 -5.60 8.93
CA ARG A 42 8.28 -4.91 10.09
C ARG A 42 9.76 -5.29 10.19
N LEU A 43 10.64 -4.30 10.06
CA LEU A 43 12.08 -4.54 9.96
C LEU A 43 12.64 -5.12 11.27
N TYR A 44 12.16 -4.61 12.41
CA TYR A 44 12.54 -5.04 13.74
C TYR A 44 11.32 -5.46 14.55
N GLU A 45 11.37 -6.62 15.20
CA GLU A 45 10.30 -7.09 16.09
C GLU A 45 10.67 -6.72 17.53
N PRO A 46 10.05 -5.68 18.13
CA PRO A 46 10.34 -5.35 19.51
C PRO A 46 9.74 -6.38 20.47
N ALA A 47 10.41 -6.61 21.60
CA ALA A 47 9.87 -7.42 22.69
C ALA A 47 8.52 -6.87 23.20
N ASP A 48 8.38 -5.54 23.17
CA ASP A 48 7.12 -4.84 23.43
C ASP A 48 6.55 -4.25 22.13
N LYS A 49 5.45 -4.82 21.63
CA LYS A 49 4.73 -4.37 20.42
C LYS A 49 4.11 -2.97 20.55
N THR A 50 4.11 -2.39 21.74
CA THR A 50 3.68 -1.01 22.01
C THR A 50 4.83 0.00 22.03
N SER A 51 6.08 -0.48 21.86
CA SER A 51 7.25 0.38 21.79
C SER A 51 7.10 1.46 20.72
N ARG A 52 7.51 2.68 21.07
CA ARG A 52 7.51 3.85 20.19
C ARG A 52 8.89 4.24 19.69
N ARG A 53 9.89 3.40 19.96
CA ARG A 53 11.24 3.63 19.41
C ARG A 53 11.13 3.66 17.88
N PHE A 54 11.92 4.54 17.27
CA PHE A 54 11.87 4.78 15.84
C PHE A 54 12.06 3.48 15.04
N PHE A 55 13.14 2.74 15.30
CA PHE A 55 13.47 1.50 14.60
C PHE A 55 12.47 0.35 14.81
N ASP A 56 11.76 0.34 15.93
CA ASP A 56 10.77 -0.69 16.25
C ASP A 56 9.51 -0.55 15.37
N ASN A 57 9.35 0.56 14.65
CA ASN A 57 8.15 0.86 13.86
C ASN A 57 8.49 1.23 12.42
N LEU A 58 9.65 0.77 11.93
CA LEU A 58 10.03 0.87 10.53
C LEU A 58 9.56 -0.36 9.75
N TYR A 59 9.01 -0.10 8.57
CA TYR A 59 8.44 -1.09 7.69
C TYR A 59 9.02 -0.96 6.28
N PHE A 60 9.19 -2.11 5.64
CA PHE A 60 9.40 -2.23 4.20
C PHE A 60 8.09 -2.63 3.51
N SER A 61 7.68 -1.78 2.58
CA SER A 61 6.72 -1.92 1.48
C SER A 61 7.10 -2.83 0.34
N TYR A 62 6.23 -3.73 -0.11
CA TYR A 62 6.22 -4.08 -1.53
C TYR A 62 4.80 -4.25 -2.05
N THR A 63 4.43 -3.44 -3.03
CA THR A 63 3.22 -3.61 -3.83
C THR A 63 3.61 -3.82 -5.29
N GLN A 64 3.00 -4.79 -5.96
CA GLN A 64 3.16 -5.00 -7.39
C GLN A 64 1.80 -5.17 -8.02
N SER A 65 1.53 -4.40 -9.07
CA SER A 65 0.31 -4.52 -9.88
C SER A 65 0.69 -4.85 -11.32
N ALA A 66 -0.09 -5.71 -11.97
CA ALA A 66 0.13 -6.06 -13.38
C ALA A 66 -1.18 -6.11 -14.14
N PHE A 67 -1.13 -5.63 -15.38
CA PHE A 67 -2.23 -5.68 -16.34
C PHE A 67 -1.87 -6.63 -17.48
N TRP A 68 -2.77 -7.60 -17.73
CA TRP A 68 -2.52 -8.76 -18.55
C TRP A 68 -3.53 -8.84 -19.69
N ASP A 69 -3.04 -8.81 -20.94
CA ASP A 69 -3.86 -9.03 -22.12
C ASP A 69 -4.04 -10.54 -22.35
N LEU A 70 -5.27 -11.03 -22.20
CA LEU A 70 -5.58 -12.45 -22.41
C LEU A 70 -5.96 -12.77 -23.86
N THR A 71 -6.13 -11.75 -24.70
CA THR A 71 -6.55 -11.88 -26.11
C THR A 71 -5.38 -11.85 -27.09
N ALA A 72 -4.30 -11.14 -26.76
CA ALA A 72 -3.13 -11.03 -27.61
C ALA A 72 -2.34 -12.34 -27.76
N ASP A 73 -1.57 -12.43 -28.85
CA ASP A 73 -0.68 -13.56 -29.11
C ASP A 73 0.34 -13.72 -27.99
N SER A 74 0.46 -14.95 -27.49
CA SER A 74 1.27 -15.30 -26.31
C SER A 74 0.84 -14.63 -24.99
N LYS A 75 -0.28 -13.90 -24.96
CA LYS A 75 -0.89 -13.31 -23.76
C LYS A 75 0.12 -12.55 -22.91
N PRO A 76 0.71 -11.45 -23.42
CA PRO A 76 1.73 -10.71 -22.70
C PRO A 76 1.13 -9.85 -21.59
N PHE A 77 1.92 -9.60 -20.55
CA PHE A 77 1.64 -8.48 -19.65
C PHE A 77 1.84 -7.16 -20.41
N ILE A 78 0.81 -6.32 -20.44
CA ILE A 78 0.87 -4.98 -21.04
C ILE A 78 1.77 -4.10 -20.18
N ASP A 79 1.57 -4.18 -18.86
CA ASP A 79 2.28 -3.37 -17.88
C ASP A 79 2.42 -4.08 -16.54
N THR A 80 3.49 -3.76 -15.82
CA THR A 80 3.73 -4.21 -14.46
C THR A 80 4.39 -3.08 -13.69
N ASN A 81 3.79 -2.65 -12.59
CA ASN A 81 4.32 -1.61 -11.73
C ASN A 81 4.84 -2.23 -10.44
N TYR A 82 6.06 -1.84 -10.07
CA TYR A 82 6.80 -2.27 -8.88
C TYR A 82 6.86 -1.09 -7.92
N ILE A 83 6.29 -1.24 -6.74
CA ILE A 83 6.15 -0.17 -5.73
C ILE A 83 6.79 -0.61 -4.40
N PRO A 84 8.14 -0.68 -4.30
CA PRO A 84 8.79 -0.79 -3.01
C PRO A 84 8.60 0.49 -2.18
N GLY A 85 8.49 0.32 -0.86
CA GLY A 85 8.30 1.43 0.07
C GLY A 85 9.09 1.27 1.35
N PHE A 86 9.38 2.38 2.00
CA PHE A 86 9.93 2.41 3.36
C PHE A 86 9.19 3.45 4.16
N PHE A 87 8.62 3.04 5.28
CA PHE A 87 7.79 3.94 6.07
C PHE A 87 7.87 3.64 7.56
N TYR A 88 7.63 4.68 8.34
CA TYR A 88 7.37 4.59 9.76
C TYR A 88 5.86 4.45 9.97
N TYR A 89 5.43 3.52 10.82
CA TYR A 89 4.01 3.30 11.10
C TYR A 89 3.73 3.02 12.56
N ILE A 90 2.83 3.83 13.14
CA ILE A 90 2.24 3.59 14.45
C ILE A 90 0.75 3.30 14.24
N PRO A 91 0.27 2.09 14.58
CA PRO A 91 -1.14 1.74 14.41
C PRO A 91 -2.07 2.47 15.38
N ASN A 92 -1.59 2.82 16.58
CA ASN A 92 -2.37 3.52 17.60
C ASN A 92 -1.49 4.56 18.32
N THR A 93 -1.75 5.83 18.11
CA THR A 93 -1.12 6.95 18.81
C THR A 93 -1.85 7.24 20.14
N ASP A 94 -1.34 8.17 20.95
CA ASP A 94 -2.06 8.69 22.13
C ASP A 94 -3.22 9.62 21.76
N TRP A 95 -3.26 10.08 20.51
CA TRP A 95 -4.27 11.02 20.08
C TRP A 95 -5.61 10.31 19.91
N ARG A 96 -6.68 11.04 20.24
CA ARG A 96 -8.06 10.57 20.13
C ARG A 96 -8.88 11.61 19.41
N VAL A 97 -9.66 11.19 18.41
CA VAL A 97 -10.62 12.04 17.71
C VAL A 97 -12.02 11.45 17.93
N GLY A 98 -12.87 12.21 18.63
CA GLY A 98 -14.20 11.72 19.03
C GLY A 98 -14.15 10.45 19.89
N GLY A 99 -13.09 10.26 20.69
CA GLY A 99 -12.89 9.06 21.52
C GLY A 99 -12.19 7.89 20.84
N ASN A 100 -11.97 7.94 19.52
CA ASN A 100 -11.39 6.83 18.77
C ASN A 100 -9.89 6.98 18.52
N ALA A 101 -9.19 5.85 18.39
CA ALA A 101 -7.75 5.81 18.18
C ALA A 101 -7.35 6.29 16.78
N VAL A 102 -6.18 6.92 16.71
CA VAL A 102 -5.59 7.43 15.47
C VAL A 102 -4.27 6.73 15.21
N GLY A 103 -4.15 6.05 14.08
CA GLY A 103 -2.88 5.55 13.56
C GLY A 103 -2.24 6.56 12.60
N ILE A 104 -0.94 6.43 12.35
CA ILE A 104 -0.24 7.25 11.36
C ILE A 104 0.88 6.46 10.70
N ALA A 105 0.96 6.55 9.38
CA ALA A 105 2.11 6.17 8.58
C ALA A 105 2.71 7.39 7.89
N ALA A 106 4.03 7.42 7.78
CA ALA A 106 4.73 8.40 6.95
C ALA A 106 5.96 7.73 6.33
N GLY A 107 6.18 7.96 5.04
CA GLY A 107 7.27 7.28 4.36
C GLY A 107 7.43 7.66 2.91
N TYR A 108 8.20 6.82 2.24
CA TYR A 108 8.63 6.94 0.87
C TYR A 108 8.21 5.71 0.08
N GLU A 109 7.78 5.92 -1.16
CA GLU A 109 7.52 4.88 -2.14
C GLU A 109 8.19 5.26 -3.45
N HIS A 110 8.80 4.25 -4.06
CA HIS A 110 9.29 4.33 -5.43
C HIS A 110 8.37 3.49 -6.30
N GLU A 111 7.80 4.05 -7.36
CA GLU A 111 7.03 3.30 -8.35
C GLU A 111 7.77 3.30 -9.68
N SER A 112 7.95 2.13 -10.29
CA SER A 112 8.47 2.01 -11.65
C SER A 112 7.82 0.87 -12.40
N ASN A 113 7.83 0.93 -13.73
CA ASN A 113 7.29 -0.15 -14.57
C ASN A 113 8.33 -1.17 -15.05
N GLY A 114 9.59 -1.03 -14.63
CA GLY A 114 10.69 -1.93 -15.01
C GLY A 114 11.07 -1.92 -16.50
N LYS A 115 10.57 -0.95 -17.29
CA LYS A 115 10.91 -0.78 -18.71
C LYS A 115 12.02 0.25 -18.89
N ASP A 116 12.67 0.22 -20.06
CA ASP A 116 13.68 1.19 -20.48
C ASP A 116 13.17 2.12 -21.61
N GLY A 117 14.03 3.04 -22.05
CA GLY A 117 13.75 3.91 -23.19
C GLY A 117 12.49 4.77 -23.04
N VAL A 118 11.70 4.85 -24.12
CA VAL A 118 10.51 5.69 -24.22
C VAL A 118 9.29 5.12 -23.48
N ASP A 119 9.34 3.85 -23.08
CA ASP A 119 8.26 3.21 -22.31
C ASP A 119 8.56 3.21 -20.81
N SER A 120 9.75 3.68 -20.40
CA SER A 120 10.18 3.77 -19.01
C SER A 120 9.38 4.82 -18.25
N ARG A 121 8.83 4.42 -17.10
CA ARG A 121 8.10 5.31 -16.19
C ARG A 121 8.55 5.05 -14.76
N SER A 122 8.83 6.14 -14.04
CA SER A 122 9.12 6.09 -12.62
C SER A 122 8.64 7.35 -11.91
N ILE A 123 8.22 7.19 -10.67
CA ILE A 123 7.82 8.29 -9.80
C ILE A 123 8.18 7.97 -8.36
N ASP A 124 8.68 8.99 -7.67
CA ASP A 124 8.98 8.92 -6.26
C ASP A 124 7.92 9.70 -5.48
N THR A 125 7.45 9.10 -4.40
CA THR A 125 6.35 9.63 -3.58
C THR A 125 6.76 9.68 -2.12
N LEU A 126 6.62 10.85 -1.47
CA LEU A 126 6.59 10.98 -0.02
C LEU A 126 5.14 11.08 0.40
N PHE A 127 4.76 10.35 1.43
CA PHE A 127 3.39 10.33 1.91
C PHE A 127 3.30 10.44 3.43
N VAL A 128 2.14 10.92 3.87
CA VAL A 128 1.62 10.83 5.23
C VAL A 128 0.20 10.28 5.14
N ARG A 129 -0.10 9.26 5.93
CA ARG A 129 -1.39 8.57 5.94
C ARG A 129 -1.86 8.40 7.38
N PRO A 130 -2.76 9.26 7.88
CA PRO A 130 -3.46 8.98 9.13
C PRO A 130 -4.48 7.85 8.94
N TYR A 131 -4.79 7.15 10.02
CA TYR A 131 -5.82 6.11 10.10
C TYR A 131 -6.78 6.50 11.21
N PHE A 132 -8.03 6.78 10.85
CA PHE A 132 -9.09 7.07 11.80
C PHE A 132 -10.06 5.91 11.79
N THR A 133 -10.16 5.19 12.91
CA THR A 133 -11.20 4.16 13.08
C THR A 133 -12.34 4.76 13.88
N PHE A 134 -13.59 4.50 13.52
CA PHE A 134 -14.80 4.99 14.19
C PHE A 134 -15.75 3.83 14.45
N GLY A 135 -16.35 3.77 15.63
CA GLY A 135 -17.30 2.73 16.02
C GLY A 135 -16.67 1.67 16.92
N ASP A 136 -17.40 0.59 17.16
CA ASP A 136 -16.93 -0.51 17.99
C ASP A 136 -16.15 -1.50 17.12
N THR A 137 -14.88 -1.66 17.43
CA THR A 137 -13.96 -2.53 16.70
C THR A 137 -14.22 -4.02 16.94
N SER A 138 -15.08 -4.36 17.92
CA SER A 138 -15.61 -5.72 18.13
C SER A 138 -16.89 -6.03 17.35
N GLU A 139 -17.59 -5.00 16.88
CA GLU A 139 -18.82 -5.14 16.09
C GLU A 139 -18.63 -4.50 14.72
N PHE A 140 -19.11 -3.26 14.58
CA PHE A 140 -19.10 -2.51 13.35
C PHE A 140 -18.28 -1.24 13.52
N TYR A 141 -17.27 -1.12 12.66
CA TYR A 141 -16.41 0.05 12.61
C TYR A 141 -16.16 0.48 11.17
N TRP A 142 -15.85 1.77 11.01
CA TRP A 142 -15.38 2.36 9.77
C TRP A 142 -13.94 2.81 9.94
N THR A 143 -13.13 2.66 8.89
CA THR A 143 -11.80 3.26 8.85
C THR A 143 -11.72 4.27 7.72
N PHE A 144 -11.36 5.51 8.06
CA PHE A 144 -11.03 6.56 7.11
C PHE A 144 -9.52 6.79 7.14
N SER A 145 -8.85 6.59 6.00
CA SER A 145 -7.39 6.69 5.92
C SER A 145 -6.94 7.38 4.64
N PRO A 146 -6.98 8.72 4.58
CA PRO A 146 -6.53 9.46 3.41
C PRO A 146 -5.01 9.40 3.30
N LYS A 147 -4.50 9.21 2.08
CA LYS A 147 -3.06 9.31 1.78
C LYS A 147 -2.77 10.70 1.23
N LEU A 148 -2.09 11.52 2.02
CA LEU A 148 -1.58 12.82 1.61
C LEU A 148 -0.17 12.62 1.06
N TYR A 149 0.12 13.11 -0.14
CA TYR A 149 1.39 12.82 -0.78
C TYR A 149 1.91 13.98 -1.62
N VAL A 150 3.22 14.00 -1.78
CA VAL A 150 3.93 14.83 -2.76
C VAL A 150 4.77 13.89 -3.62
N THR A 151 4.83 14.19 -4.91
CA THR A 151 5.65 13.42 -5.84
C THR A 151 6.80 14.27 -6.36
N TRP A 152 7.94 13.66 -6.60
CA TRP A 152 9.01 14.26 -7.39
C TRP A 152 9.50 13.27 -8.43
N LYS A 153 10.06 13.81 -9.51
CA LYS A 153 10.18 13.10 -10.77
C LYS A 153 11.62 12.96 -11.21
N GLU A 154 11.96 11.73 -11.58
CA GLU A 154 12.98 11.42 -12.57
C GLU A 154 12.28 10.66 -13.73
N ARG A 155 12.03 11.39 -14.83
CA ARG A 155 11.47 10.95 -16.13
C ARG A 155 10.05 10.37 -16.19
N GLU A 156 9.20 11.00 -17.02
CA GLU A 156 8.09 10.31 -17.68
C GLU A 156 8.04 10.78 -19.13
N PRO A 157 7.72 9.90 -20.08
CA PRO A 157 7.25 10.28 -21.39
C PRO A 157 5.77 10.69 -21.34
N ARG A 158 5.42 11.52 -22.31
CA ARG A 158 4.14 12.21 -22.46
C ARG A 158 3.08 11.25 -23.03
N TYR A 159 2.38 10.48 -22.20
CA TYR A 159 1.14 9.80 -22.62
C TYR A 159 0.03 9.92 -21.56
N PRO A 160 -1.24 10.21 -21.92
CA PRO A 160 -2.25 10.64 -20.95
C PRO A 160 -3.12 9.54 -20.34
N GLU A 161 -2.97 8.25 -20.71
CA GLU A 161 -4.07 7.29 -20.47
C GLU A 161 -3.61 5.89 -20.03
N VAL A 162 -2.96 5.78 -18.87
CA VAL A 162 -2.94 4.50 -18.14
C VAL A 162 -3.75 4.67 -16.87
N PRO A 163 -4.77 3.82 -16.62
CA PRO A 163 -5.52 3.84 -15.37
C PRO A 163 -4.56 3.71 -14.19
N ARG A 164 -4.38 4.80 -13.45
CA ARG A 164 -3.68 4.78 -12.18
C ARG A 164 -4.69 4.36 -11.13
N LEU A 165 -4.35 3.35 -10.33
CA LEU A 165 -5.05 3.09 -9.09
C LEU A 165 -4.71 4.26 -8.15
N ARG A 166 -5.61 5.24 -8.03
CA ARG A 166 -5.58 6.26 -6.99
C ARG A 166 -6.65 5.92 -5.95
#